data_AF-A0A520DT93-F1
#
_entry.id   AF-A0A520DT93-F1
#
_cell.length_a   1.000
_cell.length_b   1.000
_cell.length_c   1.000
_cell.angle_alpha   90.00
_cell.angle_beta   90.00
_cell.angle_gamma   90.00
#
_symmetry.space_group_name_H-M   'P 1'
#
loop_
_entity.id
_entity.type
_entity.pdbx_description
1 polymer ?
#
loop_
_entity_poly.entity_id
_entity_poly.type
_entity_poly.pdbx_seq_one_letter_code
_entity_poly.pdbx_strand_id
1 'polypeptide(L)'
;DMLNVETRFEIPRIVEAIKARGHGTLCFYGAPGTGKTALAEHLAKAIGRPLIIKQASDLMSKYVGETEQNMAAMFREAEAEKAVLLLDEADSFLQDRRGAQRTYEVTEVNEMLQGMERFNGVFVCTTNLLDRLDQAALRRFTFKIKFMPLTTPQRERMFVTEALAGDAALMTPELRKRLGLLTQLCPGDFAAVKRQTDILASEFSATEFLDQLEAEHRIKPEVRESRGMGFVQ
;
A
#
# COMPACT_ATOMS: atom_id res chain seq x y z
N ASP A 1 -11.19 6.67 -7.06
CA ASP A 1 -10.89 8.01 -7.62
C ASP A 1 -9.65 8.68 -7.03
N MET A 2 -9.45 8.65 -5.71
CA MET A 2 -8.29 9.28 -5.04
C MET A 2 -6.98 8.46 -5.11
N LEU A 3 -7.03 7.22 -5.63
CA LEU A 3 -5.87 6.34 -5.75
C LEU A 3 -5.50 6.17 -7.23
N ASN A 4 -4.20 6.24 -7.55
CA ASN A 4 -3.69 5.88 -8.86
C ASN A 4 -3.29 4.40 -8.87
N VAL A 5 -4.10 3.56 -9.51
CA VAL A 5 -3.88 2.11 -9.56
C VAL A 5 -3.90 1.58 -10.98
N GLU A 6 -3.05 0.61 -11.26
CA GLU A 6 -3.03 -0.15 -12.50
C GLU A 6 -3.36 -1.62 -12.22
N THR A 7 -4.37 -2.12 -12.92
CA THR A 7 -4.87 -3.49 -12.79
C THR A 7 -5.65 -3.85 -14.05
N ARG A 8 -5.79 -5.16 -14.32
CA ARG A 8 -6.51 -5.68 -15.49
C ARG A 8 -8.02 -5.44 -15.44
N PHE A 9 -8.57 -5.24 -14.25
CA PHE A 9 -9.99 -5.05 -14.02
C PHE A 9 -10.21 -3.86 -13.09
N GLU A 10 -11.27 -3.10 -13.33
CA GLU A 10 -11.61 -1.96 -12.49
C GLU A 10 -11.86 -2.38 -11.03
N ILE A 11 -11.45 -1.54 -10.08
CA ILE A 11 -11.58 -1.81 -8.65
C ILE A 11 -13.01 -2.15 -8.23
N PRO A 12 -14.06 -1.40 -8.65
CA PRO A 12 -15.44 -1.74 -8.27
C PRO A 12 -15.84 -3.15 -8.74
N ARG A 13 -15.41 -3.56 -9.93
CA ARG A 13 -15.67 -4.91 -10.45
C ARG A 13 -14.96 -5.99 -9.63
N ILE A 14 -13.72 -5.75 -9.20
CA ILE A 14 -12.98 -6.66 -8.32
C ILE A 14 -13.69 -6.79 -6.97
N VAL A 15 -14.08 -5.67 -6.36
CA VAL A 15 -14.78 -5.62 -5.07
C VAL A 15 -16.10 -6.40 -5.14
N GLU A 16 -16.93 -6.15 -6.16
CA GLU A 16 -18.21 -6.85 -6.33
C GLU A 16 -18.01 -8.35 -6.59
N ALA A 17 -16.99 -8.75 -7.36
CA ALA A 17 -16.68 -10.15 -7.57
C ALA A 17 -16.28 -10.86 -6.26
N ILE A 18 -15.44 -10.23 -5.45
CA ILE A 18 -15.04 -10.76 -4.13
C ILE A 18 -16.24 -10.83 -3.20
N LYS A 19 -17.09 -9.79 -3.19
CA LYS A 19 -18.32 -9.76 -2.40
C LYS A 19 -19.25 -10.92 -2.73
N ALA A 20 -19.45 -11.18 -4.03
CA ALA A 20 -20.34 -12.24 -4.50
C ALA A 20 -19.80 -13.66 -4.21
N ARG A 21 -18.48 -13.85 -4.25
CA ARG A 21 -17.85 -15.16 -4.03
C ARG A 21 -17.50 -15.42 -2.57
N GLY A 22 -17.25 -14.37 -1.78
CA GLY A 22 -16.88 -14.45 -0.37
C GLY A 22 -15.44 -14.85 -0.10
N HIS A 23 -14.61 -14.99 -1.13
CA HIS A 23 -13.18 -15.33 -1.05
C HIS A 23 -12.37 -14.63 -2.16
N GLY A 24 -11.06 -14.49 -1.96
CA GLY A 24 -10.15 -13.92 -2.95
C GLY A 24 -8.76 -13.62 -2.40
N THR A 25 -7.74 -13.74 -3.26
CA THR A 25 -6.34 -13.44 -2.93
C THR A 25 -5.85 -12.23 -3.73
N LEU A 26 -5.42 -11.18 -3.04
CA LEU A 26 -4.99 -9.93 -3.64
C LEU A 26 -3.58 -9.57 -3.21
N CYS A 27 -2.78 -9.10 -4.17
CA CYS A 27 -1.45 -8.54 -3.93
C CYS A 27 -1.47 -7.05 -4.31
N PHE A 28 -1.29 -6.18 -3.33
CA PHE A 28 -1.18 -4.74 -3.50
C PHE A 28 0.29 -4.36 -3.48
N TYR A 29 0.80 -3.83 -4.59
CA TYR A 29 2.22 -3.52 -4.71
C TYR A 29 2.47 -2.13 -5.24
N GLY A 30 3.59 -1.52 -4.88
CA GLY A 30 3.96 -0.18 -5.32
C GLY A 30 4.65 0.61 -4.22
N ALA A 31 4.93 1.89 -4.46
CA ALA A 31 5.63 2.74 -3.50
C ALA A 31 4.86 2.85 -2.15
N PRO A 32 5.56 3.06 -1.02
CA PRO A 32 4.92 3.34 0.26
C PRO A 32 4.08 4.61 0.20
N GLY A 33 3.05 4.71 1.05
CA GLY A 33 2.17 5.87 1.11
C GLY A 33 1.18 6.03 -0.06
N THR A 34 1.13 5.08 -1.00
CA THR A 34 0.20 5.11 -2.15
C THR A 34 -1.24 4.72 -1.82
N GLY A 35 -1.54 4.30 -0.59
CA GLY A 35 -2.89 3.95 -0.13
C GLY A 35 -3.25 2.46 -0.21
N LYS A 36 -2.25 1.55 -0.18
CA LYS A 36 -2.46 0.09 -0.19
C LYS A 36 -3.39 -0.38 0.94
N THR A 37 -3.06 -0.01 2.18
CA THR A 37 -3.84 -0.32 3.40
C THR A 37 -5.24 0.29 3.32
N ALA A 38 -5.36 1.53 2.85
CA ALA A 38 -6.66 2.20 2.68
C ALA A 38 -7.58 1.48 1.67
N LEU A 39 -7.03 0.89 0.60
CA LEU A 39 -7.84 0.08 -0.31
C LEU A 39 -8.32 -1.22 0.36
N ALA A 40 -7.51 -1.84 1.22
CA ALA A 40 -7.91 -3.04 1.96
C ALA A 40 -9.03 -2.72 2.96
N GLU A 41 -8.95 -1.60 3.67
CA GLU A 41 -10.03 -1.07 4.51
C GLU A 41 -11.31 -0.82 3.73
N HIS A 42 -11.20 -0.18 2.56
CA HIS A 42 -12.33 0.04 1.68
C HIS A 42 -12.96 -1.28 1.23
N LEU A 43 -12.14 -2.27 0.84
CA LEU A 43 -12.60 -3.60 0.44
C LEU A 43 -13.37 -4.27 1.58
N ALA A 44 -12.81 -4.33 2.79
CA ALA A 44 -13.44 -4.92 3.97
C ALA A 44 -14.80 -4.26 4.28
N LYS A 45 -14.84 -2.93 4.26
CA LYS A 45 -16.07 -2.15 4.45
C LYS A 45 -17.11 -2.45 3.36
N ALA A 46 -16.71 -2.50 2.10
CA ALA A 46 -17.62 -2.72 0.97
C ALA A 46 -18.26 -4.12 0.96
N ILE A 47 -17.52 -5.13 1.43
CA ILE A 47 -18.02 -6.50 1.58
C ILE A 47 -18.71 -6.75 2.93
N GLY A 48 -18.67 -5.78 3.86
CA GLY A 48 -19.31 -5.88 5.18
C GLY A 48 -18.64 -6.88 6.11
N ARG A 49 -17.32 -7.00 6.08
CA ARG A 49 -16.54 -7.91 6.95
C ARG A 49 -15.54 -7.12 7.81
N PRO A 50 -15.19 -7.61 9.01
CA PRO A 50 -14.11 -7.01 9.79
C PRO A 50 -12.79 -7.08 9.01
N LEU A 51 -11.87 -6.16 9.31
CA LEU A 51 -10.51 -6.16 8.78
C LEU A 51 -9.55 -6.54 9.91
N ILE A 52 -8.79 -7.61 9.72
CA ILE A 52 -7.65 -7.95 10.56
C ILE A 52 -6.39 -7.52 9.83
N ILE A 53 -5.59 -6.68 10.48
CA ILE A 53 -4.29 -6.24 9.97
C ILE A 53 -3.21 -6.90 10.80
N LYS A 54 -2.27 -7.59 10.15
CA LYS A 54 -1.02 -8.06 10.75
C LYS A 54 0.14 -7.49 9.94
N GLN A 55 1.17 -7.01 10.62
CA GLN A 55 2.43 -6.73 9.93
C GLN A 55 3.26 -8.01 9.83
N ALA A 56 4.06 -8.13 8.77
CA ALA A 56 4.96 -9.26 8.65
C ALA A 56 5.95 -9.35 9.84
N SER A 57 6.35 -8.21 10.38
CA SER A 57 7.19 -8.10 11.58
C SER A 57 6.55 -8.69 12.83
N ASP A 58 5.21 -8.65 12.96
CA ASP A 58 4.49 -9.22 14.11
C ASP A 58 4.55 -10.75 14.15
N LEU A 59 4.74 -11.38 12.99
CA LEU A 59 4.76 -12.85 12.87
C LEU A 59 6.17 -13.42 13.09
N MET A 60 7.21 -12.65 12.82
CA MET A 60 8.60 -13.10 12.90
C MET A 60 9.02 -13.41 14.33
N SER A 61 9.50 -14.62 14.58
CA SER A 61 10.15 -15.01 15.84
C SER A 61 11.61 -15.42 15.62
N LYS A 62 12.41 -15.28 16.68
CA LYS A 62 13.79 -15.80 16.72
C LYS A 62 13.85 -17.30 16.93
N TYR A 63 12.76 -17.92 17.37
CA TYR A 63 12.67 -19.34 17.64
C TYR A 63 12.11 -20.07 16.42
N VAL A 64 12.84 -21.10 15.98
CA VAL A 64 12.46 -21.90 14.81
C VAL A 64 11.10 -22.56 15.05
N GLY A 65 10.18 -22.39 14.09
CA GLY A 65 8.83 -22.96 14.13
C GLY A 65 7.78 -22.05 14.78
N GLU A 66 8.17 -21.05 15.58
CA GLU A 66 7.19 -20.10 16.14
C GLU A 66 6.60 -19.18 15.07
N THR A 67 7.40 -18.74 14.10
CA THR A 67 6.90 -17.95 12.97
C THR A 67 5.80 -18.70 12.21
N GLU A 68 6.01 -20.00 11.94
CA GLU A 68 5.04 -20.86 11.25
C GLU A 68 3.74 -21.01 12.07
N GLN A 69 3.87 -21.17 13.39
CA GLN A 69 2.70 -21.21 14.29
C GLN A 69 1.94 -19.88 14.30
N ASN A 70 2.64 -18.75 14.29
CA ASN A 70 2.04 -17.42 14.22
C ASN A 70 1.30 -17.21 12.88
N MET A 71 1.90 -17.63 11.75
CA MET A 71 1.22 -17.59 10.45
C MET A 71 -0.05 -18.44 10.45
N ALA A 72 0.02 -19.67 10.95
CA ALA A 72 -1.14 -20.55 11.04
C ALA A 72 -2.22 -19.99 11.99
N ALA A 73 -1.83 -19.35 13.09
CA ALA A 73 -2.75 -18.68 14.00
C ALA A 73 -3.45 -17.49 13.34
N MET A 74 -2.72 -16.65 12.61
CA MET A 74 -3.26 -15.52 11.86
C MET A 74 -4.35 -15.96 10.87
N PHE A 75 -4.11 -16.99 10.06
CA PHE A 75 -5.13 -17.47 9.12
C PHE A 75 -6.36 -18.04 9.83
N ARG A 76 -6.17 -18.79 10.93
CA ARG A 76 -7.28 -19.32 11.74
C ARG A 76 -8.12 -18.24 12.39
N GLU A 77 -7.47 -17.20 12.93
CA GLU A 77 -8.13 -16.02 13.51
C GLU A 77 -9.03 -15.34 12.47
N ALA A 78 -8.49 -15.06 11.28
CA ALA A 78 -9.24 -14.46 10.20
C ALA A 78 -10.40 -15.32 9.69
N GLU A 79 -10.22 -16.64 9.64
CA GLU A 79 -11.28 -17.56 9.23
C GLU A 79 -12.40 -17.62 10.27
N ALA A 80 -12.05 -17.69 11.56
CA ALA A 80 -13.01 -17.70 12.66
C ALA A 80 -13.86 -16.42 12.70
N GLU A 81 -13.25 -15.26 12.47
CA GLU A 81 -13.94 -13.96 12.43
C GLU A 81 -14.62 -13.67 11.09
N LYS A 82 -14.40 -14.52 10.07
CA LYS A 82 -14.80 -14.26 8.67
C LYS A 82 -14.31 -12.88 8.20
N ALA A 83 -13.10 -12.52 8.60
CA ALA A 83 -12.48 -11.23 8.32
C ALA A 83 -11.84 -11.18 6.94
N VAL A 84 -11.63 -9.96 6.43
CA VAL A 84 -10.57 -9.70 5.46
C VAL A 84 -9.25 -9.73 6.23
N LEU A 85 -8.31 -10.56 5.79
CA LEU A 85 -6.97 -10.60 6.35
C LEU A 85 -6.04 -9.76 5.48
N LEU A 86 -5.46 -8.70 6.07
CA LEU A 86 -4.40 -7.90 5.49
C LEU A 86 -3.07 -8.27 6.15
N LEU A 87 -2.12 -8.77 5.35
CA LEU A 87 -0.72 -8.89 5.73
C LEU A 87 0.07 -7.73 5.11
N ASP A 88 0.43 -6.76 5.94
CA ASP A 88 1.20 -5.58 5.51
C ASP A 88 2.71 -5.91 5.49
N GLU A 89 3.44 -5.36 4.52
CA GLU A 89 4.88 -5.55 4.32
C GLU A 89 5.28 -7.04 4.20
N ALA A 90 4.50 -7.81 3.44
CA ALA A 90 4.69 -9.26 3.27
C ALA A 90 5.96 -9.66 2.49
N ASP A 91 6.87 -8.71 2.23
CA ASP A 91 8.09 -8.89 1.46
C ASP A 91 8.96 -10.02 2.06
N SER A 92 9.09 -10.10 3.39
CA SER A 92 9.92 -11.11 4.06
C SER A 92 9.39 -12.55 3.90
N PHE A 93 8.07 -12.73 3.89
CA PHE A 93 7.44 -14.05 3.82
C PHE A 93 7.12 -14.54 2.40
N LEU A 94 7.31 -13.66 1.42
CA LEU A 94 7.02 -13.97 0.02
C LEU A 94 8.22 -13.74 -0.90
N GLN A 95 9.42 -13.52 -0.34
CA GLN A 95 10.64 -13.32 -1.12
C GLN A 95 11.07 -14.59 -1.89
N ASP A 96 11.74 -14.41 -3.03
CA ASP A 96 12.34 -15.51 -3.80
C ASP A 96 13.33 -16.32 -2.93
N ARG A 97 13.05 -17.62 -2.85
CA ARG A 97 13.77 -18.60 -2.05
C ARG A 97 15.17 -18.88 -2.57
N ARG A 98 15.46 -18.57 -3.85
CA ARG A 98 16.78 -18.82 -4.46
C ARG A 98 17.91 -18.05 -3.77
N GLY A 99 17.58 -16.92 -3.13
CA GLY A 99 18.52 -16.12 -2.36
C GLY A 99 18.53 -16.44 -0.87
N ALA A 100 17.75 -17.42 -0.41
CA ALA A 100 17.64 -17.76 1.00
C ALA A 100 18.98 -18.27 1.54
N GLN A 101 19.45 -17.67 2.64
CA GLN A 101 20.69 -18.09 3.28
C GLN A 101 20.44 -19.17 4.33
N ARG A 102 19.20 -19.26 4.82
CA ARG A 102 18.83 -20.12 5.94
C ARG A 102 17.63 -20.97 5.57
N THR A 103 17.63 -22.22 6.01
CA THR A 103 16.58 -23.19 5.68
C THR A 103 15.20 -22.74 6.16
N TYR A 104 15.13 -22.05 7.31
CA TYR A 104 13.84 -21.59 7.85
C TYR A 104 13.16 -20.53 6.96
N GLU A 105 13.91 -19.73 6.19
CA GLU A 105 13.32 -18.75 5.28
C GLU A 105 12.50 -19.46 4.18
N VAL A 106 12.97 -20.63 3.74
CA VAL A 106 12.26 -21.45 2.75
C VAL A 106 11.01 -22.09 3.37
N THR A 107 11.08 -22.52 4.63
CA THR A 107 9.93 -23.13 5.31
C THR A 107 8.84 -22.10 5.63
N GLU A 108 9.22 -20.89 6.05
CA GLU A 108 8.30 -19.76 6.25
C GLU A 108 7.55 -19.39 4.98
N VAL A 109 8.24 -19.27 3.83
CA VAL A 109 7.57 -19.01 2.55
C VAL A 109 6.66 -20.18 2.18
N ASN A 110 7.07 -21.42 2.42
CA ASN A 110 6.23 -22.60 2.16
C ASN A 110 4.95 -22.60 3.00
N GLU A 111 5.05 -22.31 4.29
CA GLU A 111 3.90 -22.25 5.20
C GLU A 111 2.94 -21.14 4.76
N MET A 112 3.47 -19.98 4.38
CA MET A 112 2.67 -18.88 3.84
C MET A 112 1.90 -19.30 2.57
N LEU A 113 2.57 -19.99 1.63
CA LEU A 113 1.90 -20.46 0.41
C LEU A 113 0.81 -21.51 0.69
N GLN A 114 1.04 -22.40 1.66
CA GLN A 114 0.04 -23.38 2.08
C GLN A 114 -1.15 -22.70 2.78
N GLY A 115 -0.88 -21.72 3.64
CA GLY A 115 -1.90 -20.90 4.28
C GLY A 115 -2.79 -20.20 3.27
N MET A 116 -2.20 -19.58 2.25
CA MET A 116 -2.94 -18.93 1.15
C MET A 116 -3.82 -19.90 0.35
N GLU A 117 -3.42 -21.17 0.20
CA GLU A 117 -4.23 -22.19 -0.48
C GLU A 117 -5.37 -22.73 0.37
N ARG A 118 -5.13 -22.89 1.68
CA ARG A 118 -6.12 -23.44 2.62
C ARG A 118 -7.15 -22.40 3.05
N PHE A 119 -6.75 -21.13 3.10
CA PHE A 119 -7.59 -20.06 3.62
C PHE A 119 -8.78 -19.77 2.70
N ASN A 120 -9.98 -20.13 3.16
CA ASN A 120 -11.22 -19.89 2.45
C ASN A 120 -11.82 -18.52 2.83
N GLY A 121 -11.09 -17.45 2.51
CA GLY A 121 -11.46 -16.09 2.85
C GLY A 121 -10.91 -15.05 1.89
N VAL A 122 -10.95 -13.79 2.31
CA VAL A 122 -10.37 -12.67 1.53
C VAL A 122 -9.02 -12.34 2.14
N PHE A 123 -7.95 -12.71 1.43
CA PHE A 123 -6.58 -12.43 1.81
C PHE A 123 -6.01 -11.33 0.94
N VAL A 124 -5.43 -10.32 1.58
CA VAL A 124 -4.75 -9.20 0.94
C VAL A 124 -3.34 -9.14 1.50
N CYS A 125 -2.34 -9.02 0.64
CA CYS A 125 -0.99 -8.67 1.07
C CYS A 125 -0.55 -7.34 0.48
N THR A 126 0.32 -6.62 1.18
CA THR A 126 1.04 -5.49 0.61
C THR A 126 2.53 -5.83 0.44
N THR A 127 3.17 -5.20 -0.54
CA THR A 127 4.59 -5.38 -0.83
C THR A 127 5.12 -4.14 -1.55
N ASN A 128 6.35 -3.76 -1.27
CA ASN A 128 7.03 -2.72 -2.05
C ASN A 128 7.92 -3.32 -3.15
N LEU A 129 8.13 -4.65 -3.15
CA LEU A 129 9.15 -5.34 -3.95
C LEU A 129 8.55 -6.49 -4.77
N LEU A 130 7.59 -6.21 -5.66
CA LEU A 130 6.93 -7.25 -6.47
C LEU A 130 7.93 -8.13 -7.25
N ASP A 131 8.99 -7.53 -7.80
CA ASP A 131 9.99 -8.23 -8.62
C ASP A 131 10.83 -9.24 -7.81
N ARG A 132 10.82 -9.13 -6.47
CA ARG A 132 11.52 -10.05 -5.57
C ARG A 132 10.61 -11.13 -5.02
N LEU A 133 9.33 -11.14 -5.37
CA LEU A 133 8.40 -12.15 -4.87
C LEU A 133 8.63 -13.51 -5.54
N ASP A 134 8.43 -14.55 -4.74
CA ASP A 134 8.45 -15.94 -5.19
C ASP A 134 7.41 -16.18 -6.29
N GLN A 135 7.82 -16.90 -7.33
CA GLN A 135 6.97 -17.16 -8.50
C GLN A 135 5.73 -17.98 -8.15
N ALA A 136 5.80 -18.84 -7.13
CA ALA A 136 4.68 -19.64 -6.69
C ALA A 136 3.68 -18.77 -5.89
N ALA A 137 4.14 -17.77 -5.13
CA ALA A 137 3.28 -16.74 -4.53
C ALA A 137 2.53 -15.95 -5.63
N LEU A 138 3.27 -15.46 -6.62
CA LEU A 138 2.70 -14.69 -7.73
C LEU A 138 1.61 -15.45 -8.50
N ARG A 139 1.67 -16.78 -8.59
CA ARG A 139 0.63 -17.59 -9.26
C ARG A 139 -0.64 -17.77 -8.42
N ARG A 140 -0.55 -17.65 -7.09
CA ARG A 140 -1.67 -17.83 -6.15
C ARG A 140 -2.51 -16.56 -5.97
N PHE A 141 -1.96 -15.40 -6.29
CA PHE A 141 -2.73 -14.15 -6.28
C PHE A 141 -3.68 -14.07 -7.48
N THR A 142 -4.97 -13.97 -7.16
CA THR A 142 -6.04 -13.81 -8.16
C THR A 142 -5.97 -12.42 -8.79
N PHE A 143 -5.72 -11.40 -7.97
CA PHE A 143 -5.58 -10.01 -8.43
C PHE A 143 -4.25 -9.43 -7.96
N LYS A 144 -3.56 -8.74 -8.87
CA LYS A 144 -2.35 -7.97 -8.58
C LYS A 144 -2.64 -6.53 -8.95
N ILE A 145 -2.56 -5.64 -7.98
CA ILE A 145 -2.93 -4.24 -8.15
C ILE A 145 -1.69 -3.39 -7.88
N LYS A 146 -1.21 -2.73 -8.93
CA LYS A 146 -0.09 -1.80 -8.83
C LYS A 146 -0.62 -0.47 -8.34
N PHE A 147 0.06 0.09 -7.35
CA PHE A 147 -0.17 1.43 -6.84
C PHE A 147 0.95 2.34 -7.33
N MET A 148 0.55 3.50 -7.84
CA MET A 148 1.44 4.45 -8.47
C MET A 148 1.33 5.81 -7.79
N PRO A 149 2.34 6.69 -7.93
CA PRO A 149 2.21 8.09 -7.57
C PRO A 149 1.00 8.73 -8.24
N LEU A 150 0.45 9.76 -7.61
CA LEU A 150 -0.76 10.42 -8.06
C LEU A 150 -0.58 11.07 -9.43
N THR A 151 -1.58 10.91 -10.30
CA THR A 151 -1.66 11.69 -11.55
C THR A 151 -1.85 13.17 -11.25
N THR A 152 -1.57 14.05 -12.21
CA THR A 152 -1.78 15.50 -12.04
C THR A 152 -3.21 15.86 -11.58
N PRO A 153 -4.28 15.34 -12.20
CA PRO A 153 -5.64 15.64 -11.73
C PRO A 153 -5.91 15.15 -10.31
N GLN A 154 -5.31 14.02 -9.90
CA GLN A 154 -5.47 13.48 -8.55
C GLN A 154 -4.68 14.28 -7.52
N ARG A 155 -3.46 14.73 -7.85
CA ARG A 155 -2.67 15.65 -7.00
C ARG A 155 -3.43 16.94 -6.76
N GLU A 156 -3.98 17.55 -7.82
CA GLU A 156 -4.80 18.76 -7.70
C GLU A 156 -6.03 18.52 -6.82
N ARG A 157 -6.76 17.41 -7.03
CA ARG A 157 -7.94 17.09 -6.21
C ARG A 157 -7.60 16.84 -4.74
N MET A 158 -6.50 16.14 -4.45
CA MET A 158 -6.04 15.97 -3.07
C MET A 158 -5.61 17.30 -2.46
N PHE A 159 -4.89 18.15 -3.19
CA PHE A 159 -4.50 19.46 -2.69
C PHE A 159 -5.71 20.35 -2.39
N VAL A 160 -6.72 20.37 -3.26
CA VAL A 160 -7.98 21.08 -2.99
C VAL A 160 -8.63 20.56 -1.72
N THR A 161 -8.69 19.25 -1.54
CA THR A 161 -9.34 18.62 -0.38
C THR A 161 -8.59 18.92 0.92
N GLU A 162 -7.27 18.76 0.92
CA GLU A 162 -6.47 18.79 2.14
C GLU A 162 -5.93 20.18 2.50
N ALA A 163 -5.58 21.01 1.51
CA ALA A 163 -4.96 22.32 1.72
C ALA A 163 -5.91 23.50 1.50
N LEU A 164 -7.02 23.31 0.75
CA LEU A 164 -7.97 24.37 0.40
C LEU A 164 -9.37 24.12 0.98
N ALA A 165 -9.50 23.22 1.96
CA ALA A 165 -10.77 22.84 2.59
C ALA A 165 -11.88 22.45 1.60
N GLY A 166 -11.50 21.90 0.43
CA GLY A 166 -12.44 21.50 -0.62
C GLY A 166 -12.80 22.61 -1.62
N ASP A 167 -12.36 23.85 -1.42
CA ASP A 167 -12.67 24.96 -2.32
C ASP A 167 -11.68 25.04 -3.50
N ALA A 168 -12.12 24.51 -4.65
CA ALA A 168 -11.35 24.53 -5.88
C ALA A 168 -11.11 25.94 -6.43
N ALA A 169 -11.91 26.95 -6.05
CA ALA A 169 -11.73 28.33 -6.50
C ALA A 169 -10.45 28.98 -5.91
N LEU A 170 -9.97 28.48 -4.77
CA LEU A 170 -8.74 28.93 -4.14
C LEU A 170 -7.47 28.40 -4.83
N MET A 171 -7.61 27.50 -5.81
CA MET A 171 -6.49 26.95 -6.58
C MET A 171 -5.99 27.95 -7.63
N THR A 172 -4.99 28.75 -7.26
CA THR A 172 -4.35 29.72 -8.16
C THR A 172 -3.52 29.05 -9.25
N PRO A 173 -3.27 29.72 -10.40
CA PRO A 173 -2.39 29.19 -11.45
C PRO A 173 -0.97 28.88 -10.97
N GLU A 174 -0.46 29.66 -10.00
CA GLU A 174 0.88 29.45 -9.44
C GLU A 174 0.94 28.19 -8.57
N LEU A 175 -0.04 27.97 -7.69
CA LEU A 175 -0.15 26.75 -6.88
C LEU A 175 -0.25 25.52 -7.78
N ARG A 176 -1.09 25.57 -8.82
CA ARG A 176 -1.24 24.49 -9.79
C ARG A 176 0.09 24.18 -10.51
N LYS A 177 0.81 25.22 -10.95
CA LYS A 177 2.09 25.07 -11.64
C LYS A 177 3.13 24.40 -10.73
N ARG A 178 3.28 24.87 -9.50
CA ARG A 178 4.22 24.32 -8.52
C ARG A 178 3.89 22.87 -8.15
N LEU A 179 2.62 22.59 -7.85
CA LEU A 179 2.14 21.23 -7.56
C LEU A 179 2.37 20.27 -8.73
N GLY A 180 2.21 20.73 -9.96
CA GLY A 180 2.43 19.96 -11.18
C GLY A 180 3.83 19.35 -11.28
N LEU A 181 4.85 20.04 -10.73
CA LEU A 181 6.25 19.60 -10.73
C LEU A 181 6.53 18.41 -9.79
N LEU A 182 5.64 18.12 -8.83
CA LEU A 182 5.86 17.13 -7.77
C LEU A 182 5.39 15.72 -8.17
N THR A 183 5.98 15.16 -9.24
CA THR A 183 5.45 13.98 -9.97
C THR A 183 5.44 12.67 -9.19
N GLN A 184 6.16 12.59 -8.06
CA GLN A 184 6.25 11.41 -7.20
C GLN A 184 5.41 11.51 -5.92
N LEU A 185 4.47 12.44 -5.85
CA LEU A 185 3.58 12.55 -4.69
C LEU A 185 2.58 11.39 -4.62
N CYS A 186 2.36 10.93 -3.40
CA CYS A 186 1.42 9.89 -3.00
C CYS A 186 0.45 10.47 -1.94
N PRO A 187 -0.72 9.86 -1.73
CA PRO A 187 -1.64 10.28 -0.66
C PRO A 187 -0.99 10.39 0.74
N GLY A 188 -0.02 9.52 1.03
CA GLY A 188 0.73 9.52 2.27
C GLY A 188 1.52 10.80 2.53
N ASP A 189 1.98 11.51 1.49
CA ASP A 189 2.69 12.79 1.64
C ASP A 189 1.72 13.88 2.11
N PHE A 190 0.53 13.95 1.51
CA PHE A 190 -0.54 14.85 1.95
C PHE A 190 -0.96 14.55 3.39
N ALA A 191 -1.11 13.27 3.75
CA ALA A 191 -1.42 12.85 5.11
C ALA A 191 -0.29 13.17 6.10
N ALA A 192 0.98 13.16 5.67
CA ALA A 192 2.10 13.58 6.50
C ALA A 192 2.03 15.08 6.81
N VAL A 193 1.83 15.92 5.80
CA VAL A 193 1.70 17.38 5.99
C VAL A 193 0.47 17.73 6.83
N LYS A 194 -0.67 17.06 6.59
CA LYS A 194 -1.87 17.25 7.43
C LYS A 194 -1.65 16.86 8.90
N ARG A 195 -0.92 15.78 9.16
CA ARG A 195 -0.56 15.43 10.54
C ARG A 195 0.31 16.50 11.20
N GLN A 196 1.16 17.20 10.44
CA GLN A 196 1.94 18.32 10.97
C GLN A 196 1.03 19.48 11.38
N THR A 197 0.04 19.85 10.55
CA THR A 197 -0.92 20.92 10.91
C THR A 197 -1.71 20.57 12.16
N ASP A 198 -2.16 19.32 12.26
CA ASP A 198 -2.94 18.83 13.40
C ASP A 198 -2.11 18.85 14.70
N ILE A 199 -0.87 18.36 14.66
CA ILE A 199 0.03 18.31 15.83
C ILE A 199 0.45 19.71 16.28
N LEU A 200 0.71 20.62 15.33
CA LEU A 200 1.11 21.99 15.63
C LEU A 200 -0.07 22.87 16.07
N ALA A 201 -1.31 22.35 16.00
CA ALA A 201 -2.54 23.10 16.20
C ALA A 201 -2.54 24.42 15.40
N SER A 202 -2.00 24.35 14.18
CA SER A 202 -1.76 25.48 13.29
C SER A 202 -2.42 25.20 11.96
N GLU A 203 -3.16 26.17 11.44
CA GLU A 203 -3.59 26.14 10.05
C GLU A 203 -2.42 26.59 9.16
N PHE A 204 -2.07 25.78 8.18
CA PHE A 204 -1.18 26.23 7.11
C PHE A 204 -1.98 26.91 6.03
N SER A 205 -1.48 28.03 5.53
CA SER A 205 -1.93 28.56 4.26
C SER A 205 -1.65 27.56 3.12
N ALA A 206 -2.34 27.70 2.00
CA ALA A 206 -2.12 26.86 0.82
C ALA A 206 -0.65 26.84 0.37
N THR A 207 0.02 27.99 0.48
CA THR A 207 1.45 28.13 0.14
C THR A 207 2.33 27.34 1.10
N GLU A 208 2.11 27.49 2.42
CA GLU A 208 2.89 26.76 3.43
C GLU A 208 2.67 25.25 3.32
N PHE A 209 1.44 24.81 3.08
CA PHE A 209 1.13 23.40 2.85
C PHE A 209 1.91 22.87 1.63
N LEU A 210 1.95 23.64 0.55
CA LEU A 210 2.72 23.28 -0.64
C LEU A 210 4.23 23.28 -0.39
N ASP A 211 4.74 24.21 0.41
CA ASP A 211 6.16 24.24 0.81
C ASP A 211 6.55 22.96 1.57
N GLN A 212 5.68 22.48 2.47
CA GLN A 212 5.91 21.20 3.16
C GLN A 212 5.82 20.00 2.20
N LEU A 213 4.87 19.98 1.26
CA LEU A 213 4.81 18.94 0.23
C LEU A 213 6.07 18.91 -0.65
N GLU A 214 6.63 20.08 -0.97
CA GLU A 214 7.91 20.16 -1.69
C GLU A 214 9.07 19.58 -0.88
N ALA A 215 9.09 19.79 0.44
CA ALA A 215 10.08 19.20 1.34
C ALA A 215 9.97 17.66 1.38
N GLU A 216 8.76 17.14 1.58
CA GLU A 216 8.47 15.69 1.53
C GLU A 216 8.82 15.08 0.16
N HIS A 217 8.54 15.79 -0.93
CA HIS A 217 8.89 15.32 -2.27
C HIS A 217 10.42 15.24 -2.47
N ARG A 218 11.21 16.16 -1.90
CA ARG A 218 12.67 16.22 -2.07
C ARG A 218 13.41 15.06 -1.38
N ILE A 219 12.87 14.51 -0.30
CA ILE A 219 13.52 13.42 0.44
C ILE A 219 13.36 12.06 -0.25
N LYS A 220 12.44 11.94 -1.21
CA LYS A 220 12.13 10.68 -1.89
C LYS A 220 13.32 10.16 -2.72
N PRO A 221 13.66 8.86 -2.61
CA PRO A 221 14.75 8.26 -3.36
C PRO A 221 14.66 8.50 -4.88
N GLU A 222 13.47 8.33 -5.45
CA GLU A 222 13.21 8.47 -6.88
C GLU A 222 13.50 9.89 -7.39
N VAL A 223 13.29 10.89 -6.52
CA VAL A 223 13.54 12.30 -6.81
C VAL A 223 15.01 12.66 -6.63
N ARG A 224 15.70 12.02 -5.68
CA ARG A 224 17.15 12.21 -5.48
C ARG A 224 17.97 11.57 -6.59
N GLU A 225 17.62 10.37 -7.03
CA GLU A 225 18.31 9.64 -8.10
C GLU A 225 18.18 10.33 -9.47
N SER A 226 16.99 10.84 -9.80
CA SER A 226 16.76 11.60 -11.04
C SER A 226 17.55 12.91 -11.09
N ARG A 227 17.84 13.54 -9.95
CA ARG A 227 18.72 14.72 -9.86
C ARG A 227 20.20 14.38 -9.96
N GLY A 228 20.61 13.20 -9.48
CA GLY A 228 21.99 12.71 -9.52
C GLY A 228 22.49 12.33 -10.92
N MET A 229 21.61 11.85 -11.80
CA MET A 229 21.97 11.48 -13.19
C MET A 229 22.20 12.68 -14.12
N GLY A 230 21.98 13.92 -13.67
CA GLY A 230 22.16 15.15 -14.46
C GLY A 230 23.60 15.67 -14.57
N PHE A 231 24.59 15.00 -13.98
CA PHE A 231 26.00 15.39 -14.03
C PHE A 231 26.89 14.28 -14.59
N VAL A 232 26.67 13.92 -15.86
CA VAL A 232 27.72 13.35 -16.72
C VAL A 232 27.50 13.88 -18.15
N GLN A 233 28.09 15.04 -18.45
CA GLN A 233 28.51 15.45 -19.79
C GLN A 233 29.67 16.43 -19.67
#